data_AF-A0A4Y8ASX9-F1
#
_entry.id   AF-A0A4Y8ASX9-F1
#
_cell.length_a   1.000
_cell.length_b   1.000
_cell.length_c   1.000
_cell.angle_alpha   90.00
_cell.angle_beta   90.00
_cell.angle_gamma   90.00
#
_symmetry.space_group_name_H-M   'P 1'
#
loop_
_entity.id
_entity.type
_entity.pdbx_description
1 polymer ?
#
loop_
_entity_poly.entity_id
_entity_poly.type
_entity_poly.pdbx_seq_one_letter_code
_entity_poly.pdbx_strand_id
1 'polypeptide(L)'
;MFILQSENFCKNQAENQNEVHLNDFAKSIIEKYGTNDQDNYIFPVMSKKAAAGVNYKKYKNFNRYVNQHIKKLAELNNLPGEISYYWARHSFATNSIRKGASMEFISEALNHSDLNVTKGYFAGFEDETKKEFADKLMEF
;
A
#
# COMPACT_ATOMS: atom_id res chain seq x y z
N MET A 1 2.84 18.23 4.25
CA MET A 1 1.58 17.56 4.65
C MET A 1 0.87 17.18 3.36
N PHE A 2 0.82 15.90 3.02
CA PHE A 2 0.13 15.41 1.82
C PHE A 2 -1.03 14.54 2.27
N ILE A 3 -2.25 15.01 2.03
CA ILE A 3 -3.48 14.28 2.35
C ILE A 3 -3.74 13.29 1.21
N LEU A 4 -3.51 12.00 1.45
CA LEU A 4 -3.88 10.95 0.51
C LEU A 4 -5.37 10.64 0.70
N GLN A 5 -6.21 11.23 -0.15
CA GLN A 5 -7.62 10.81 -0.23
C GLN A 5 -7.69 9.43 -0.88
N SER A 6 -8.11 8.44 -0.10
CA SER A 6 -8.52 7.15 -0.64
C SER A 6 -9.98 7.25 -1.10
N GLU A 7 -10.21 7.50 -2.39
CA GLU A 7 -11.55 7.39 -2.98
C GLU A 7 -11.94 5.90 -3.05
N ASN A 8 -12.46 5.36 -1.95
CA ASN A 8 -13.15 4.08 -1.92
C ASN A 8 -14.51 4.26 -2.62
N PHE A 9 -14.53 4.05 -3.94
CA PHE A 9 -15.75 3.89 -4.72
C PHE A 9 -16.55 2.72 -4.11
N CYS A 10 -17.62 3.05 -3.37
CA CYS A 10 -18.50 2.15 -2.62
C CYS A 10 -17.98 1.62 -1.28
N LYS A 11 -17.90 2.48 -0.26
CA LYS A 11 -18.34 2.18 1.13
C LYS A 11 -18.49 3.49 1.91
N ASN A 12 -19.71 3.79 2.36
CA ASN A 12 -19.98 4.85 3.34
C ASN A 12 -19.36 4.44 4.68
N GLN A 13 -18.11 4.84 4.92
CA GLN A 13 -17.52 4.90 6.26
C GLN A 13 -16.95 6.31 6.42
N ALA A 14 -17.15 6.90 7.59
CA ALA A 14 -16.72 8.27 7.90
C ALA A 14 -15.28 8.51 7.43
N GLU A 15 -15.05 9.65 6.79
CA GLU A 15 -13.76 10.06 6.23
C GLU A 15 -12.73 10.28 7.35
N ASN A 16 -12.15 9.19 7.86
CA ASN A 16 -10.98 9.27 8.71
C ASN A 16 -9.81 9.71 7.83
N GLN A 17 -9.45 10.98 7.94
CA GLN A 17 -8.24 11.51 7.32
C GLN A 17 -7.05 10.81 7.98
N ASN A 18 -6.27 10.11 7.18
CA ASN A 18 -5.09 9.40 7.63
C ASN A 18 -3.84 10.13 7.13
N GLU A 19 -2.94 10.48 8.05
CA GLU A 19 -1.67 11.11 7.72
C GLU A 19 -0.61 10.03 7.48
N VAL A 20 0.01 10.06 6.29
CA VAL A 20 1.07 9.12 5.94
C VAL A 20 2.35 9.88 5.67
N HIS A 21 3.42 9.52 6.38
CA HIS A 21 4.76 10.05 6.13
C HIS A 21 5.37 9.41 4.88
N LEU A 22 5.73 10.25 3.90
CA LEU A 22 6.42 9.81 2.70
C LEU A 22 7.93 9.82 2.91
N ASN A 23 8.57 8.68 2.63
CA ASN A 23 10.03 8.61 2.55
C ASN A 23 10.53 9.29 1.27
N ASP A 24 11.84 9.54 1.21
CA ASP A 24 12.43 10.27 0.07
C ASP A 24 12.32 9.50 -1.24
N PHE A 25 12.30 8.16 -1.19
CA PHE A 25 12.02 7.34 -2.37
C PHE A 25 10.62 7.62 -2.92
N ALA A 26 9.58 7.58 -2.10
CA ALA A 26 8.21 7.86 -2.52
C ALA A 26 8.06 9.29 -3.06
N LYS A 27 8.71 10.28 -2.42
CA LYS A 27 8.77 11.65 -2.94
C LYS A 27 9.39 11.70 -4.33
N SER A 28 10.54 11.04 -4.54
CA SER A 28 11.21 11.01 -5.84
C SER A 28 10.35 10.40 -6.96
N ILE A 29 9.52 9.41 -6.63
CA ILE A 29 8.58 8.80 -7.58
C ILE A 29 7.44 9.78 -7.93
N ILE A 30 6.91 10.50 -6.95
CA ILE A 30 5.90 11.52 -7.16
C ILE A 30 6.48 12.68 -7.99
N GLU A 31 7.71 13.11 -7.71
CA GLU A 31 8.37 14.15 -8.50
C GLU A 31 8.59 13.72 -9.96
N LYS A 32 8.93 12.45 -10.18
CA LYS A 32 9.24 11.93 -11.52
C LYS A 32 7.99 11.68 -12.39
N TYR A 33 6.91 11.18 -11.80
CA TYR A 33 5.73 10.72 -12.55
C TYR A 33 4.42 11.43 -12.18
N GLY A 34 4.45 12.26 -11.14
CA GLY A 34 3.30 13.02 -10.69
C GLY A 34 3.03 14.26 -11.52
N THR A 35 2.00 14.98 -11.13
CA THR A 35 1.61 16.26 -11.74
C THR A 35 1.79 17.39 -10.73
N ASN A 36 2.09 18.59 -11.23
CA ASN A 36 2.17 19.82 -10.42
C ASN A 36 0.82 20.55 -10.31
N ASP A 37 -0.28 19.87 -10.67
CA ASP A 37 -1.63 20.44 -10.68
C ASP A 37 -2.33 20.13 -9.34
N GLN A 38 -2.41 21.15 -8.47
CA GLN A 38 -3.04 21.03 -7.16
C GLN A 38 -4.54 20.70 -7.25
N ASP A 39 -5.18 21.05 -8.37
CA ASP A 39 -6.61 20.80 -8.57
C ASP A 39 -6.89 19.39 -9.07
N ASN A 40 -5.86 18.58 -9.37
CA ASN A 40 -6.00 17.27 -10.00
C ASN A 40 -5.42 16.13 -9.14
N TYR A 41 -5.47 14.91 -9.66
CA TYR A 41 -4.87 13.75 -8.99
C TYR A 41 -3.34 13.81 -9.05
N ILE A 42 -2.67 13.21 -8.04
CA ILE A 42 -1.21 13.17 -7.94
C ILE A 42 -0.58 12.58 -9.21
N PHE A 43 -1.17 11.52 -9.77
CA PHE A 43 -0.70 10.88 -11.00
C PHE A 43 -1.65 11.16 -12.18
N PRO A 44 -1.12 11.37 -13.41
CA PRO A 44 -1.90 11.73 -14.59
C PRO A 44 -2.67 10.54 -15.22
N VAL A 45 -3.16 9.61 -14.40
CA VAL A 45 -3.94 8.45 -14.86
C VAL A 45 -5.42 8.79 -14.96
N MET A 46 -5.92 9.66 -14.07
CA MET A 46 -7.30 10.09 -13.99
C MET A 46 -7.38 11.63 -14.04
N SER A 47 -8.58 12.17 -14.21
CA SER A 47 -8.79 13.62 -14.19
C SER A 47 -10.08 13.96 -13.47
N LYS A 48 -10.04 14.93 -12.55
CA LYS A 48 -11.24 15.40 -11.85
C LYS A 48 -12.29 16.01 -12.79
N LYS A 49 -11.87 16.48 -13.98
CA LYS A 49 -12.76 17.05 -15.01
C LYS A 49 -13.46 15.99 -15.86
N ALA A 50 -13.05 14.72 -15.77
CA ALA A 50 -13.64 13.64 -16.56
C ALA A 50 -14.88 13.05 -15.86
N ALA A 51 -15.86 12.61 -16.65
CA ALA A 51 -17.04 11.92 -16.10
C ALA A 51 -16.65 10.65 -15.31
N ALA A 52 -17.38 10.35 -14.24
CA ALA A 52 -17.09 9.24 -13.32
C ALA A 52 -16.87 7.89 -14.04
N GLY A 53 -17.69 7.57 -15.04
CA GLY A 53 -17.57 6.32 -15.82
C GLY A 53 -16.28 6.23 -16.65
N VAL A 54 -15.70 7.36 -17.05
CA VAL A 54 -14.42 7.41 -17.78
C VAL A 54 -13.26 7.15 -16.82
N ASN A 55 -13.26 7.79 -15.65
CA ASN A 55 -12.24 7.56 -14.63
C ASN A 55 -12.25 6.12 -14.13
N TYR A 56 -13.43 5.53 -13.91
CA TYR A 56 -13.56 4.12 -13.52
C TYR A 56 -12.90 3.17 -14.54
N LYS A 57 -13.13 3.40 -15.85
CA LYS A 57 -12.49 2.61 -16.91
C LYS A 57 -10.97 2.80 -16.94
N LYS A 58 -10.49 4.04 -16.80
CA LYS A 58 -9.05 4.36 -16.76
C LYS A 58 -8.37 3.68 -15.58
N TYR A 59 -8.94 3.79 -14.39
CA TYR A 59 -8.49 3.10 -13.18
C TYR A 59 -8.38 1.59 -13.39
N LYS A 60 -9.45 0.94 -13.88
CA LYS A 60 -9.47 -0.51 -14.11
C LYS A 60 -8.41 -0.95 -15.12
N ASN A 61 -8.26 -0.20 -16.21
CA ASN A 61 -7.27 -0.47 -17.25
C ASN A 61 -5.83 -0.30 -16.72
N PHE A 62 -5.59 0.74 -15.93
CA PHE A 62 -4.28 0.97 -15.33
C PHE A 62 -3.90 -0.14 -14.34
N ASN A 63 -4.82 -0.56 -13.46
CA ASN A 63 -4.58 -1.68 -12.56
C ASN A 63 -4.27 -2.99 -13.31
N ARG A 64 -5.00 -3.25 -14.40
CA ARG A 64 -4.72 -4.40 -15.27
C ARG A 64 -3.32 -4.29 -15.89
N TYR A 65 -2.97 -3.12 -16.41
CA TYR A 65 -1.66 -2.85 -17.00
C TYR A 65 -0.53 -3.11 -15.99
N VAL A 66 -0.64 -2.54 -14.78
CA VAL A 66 0.34 -2.74 -13.69
C VAL A 66 0.47 -4.23 -13.34
N ASN A 67 -0.64 -4.94 -13.14
CA ASN A 67 -0.60 -6.36 -12.82
C ASN A 67 0.05 -7.21 -13.91
N GLN A 68 -0.20 -6.91 -15.19
CA GLN A 68 0.43 -7.62 -16.30
C GLN A 68 1.96 -7.43 -16.30
N HIS A 69 2.44 -6.22 -16.02
CA HIS A 69 3.87 -5.93 -15.95
C HIS A 69 4.54 -6.56 -14.73
N ILE A 70 3.88 -6.50 -13.57
CA ILE A 70 4.37 -7.16 -12.34
C ILE A 70 4.50 -8.67 -12.55
N LYS A 71 3.52 -9.32 -13.18
CA LYS A 71 3.59 -10.75 -13.49
C LYS A 71 4.78 -11.09 -14.40
N LYS A 72 4.98 -10.31 -15.45
CA LYS A 72 6.14 -10.49 -16.34
C LYS A 72 7.46 -10.33 -15.59
N LEU A 73 7.56 -9.33 -14.70
CA LEU A 73 8.75 -9.15 -13.86
C LEU A 73 8.94 -10.32 -12.89
N ALA A 74 7.87 -10.85 -12.32
CA ALA A 74 7.92 -12.02 -11.45
C ALA A 74 8.46 -13.25 -12.19
N GLU A 75 7.92 -13.56 -13.37
CA GLU A 75 8.37 -14.65 -14.23
C GLU A 75 9.86 -14.52 -14.58
N LEU A 76 10.32 -13.31 -14.95
CA LEU A 76 11.72 -13.05 -15.28
C LEU A 76 12.67 -13.24 -14.09
N ASN A 77 12.17 -13.14 -12.85
CA ASN A 77 12.96 -13.31 -11.63
C ASN A 77 12.70 -14.66 -10.94
N ASN A 78 12.05 -15.61 -11.61
CA ASN A 78 11.68 -16.92 -11.04
C ASN A 78 10.84 -16.81 -9.75
N LEU A 79 10.00 -15.79 -9.66
CA LEU A 79 9.03 -15.62 -8.57
C LEU A 79 7.67 -16.24 -8.95
N PRO A 80 6.78 -16.52 -7.97
CA PRO A 80 5.44 -17.05 -8.26
C PRO A 80 4.66 -16.19 -9.27
N GLY A 81 4.02 -16.83 -10.25
CA GLY A 81 3.25 -16.14 -11.31
C GLY A 81 1.93 -15.48 -10.84
N GLU A 82 1.54 -15.71 -9.58
CA GLU A 82 0.32 -15.18 -8.97
C GLU A 82 0.49 -13.80 -8.32
N ILE A 83 1.68 -13.18 -8.46
CA ILE A 83 1.96 -11.86 -7.89
C ILE A 83 1.07 -10.79 -8.55
N SER A 84 0.57 -9.89 -7.71
CA SER A 84 -0.20 -8.71 -8.10
C SER A 84 0.22 -7.50 -7.26
N TYR A 85 -0.26 -6.31 -7.59
CA TYR A 85 0.03 -5.11 -6.79
C TYR A 85 -0.42 -5.24 -5.32
N TYR A 86 -1.39 -6.11 -4.99
CA TYR A 86 -1.80 -6.36 -3.61
C TYR A 86 -0.66 -6.94 -2.76
N TRP A 87 0.24 -7.73 -3.35
CA TRP A 87 1.39 -8.30 -2.63
C TRP A 87 2.32 -7.24 -2.06
N ALA A 88 2.39 -6.05 -2.67
CA ALA A 88 3.16 -4.94 -2.11
C ALA A 88 2.59 -4.50 -0.74
N ARG A 89 1.25 -4.44 -0.61
CA ARG A 89 0.58 -4.14 0.66
C ARG A 89 0.80 -5.25 1.69
N HIS A 90 0.71 -6.52 1.27
CA HIS A 90 1.02 -7.66 2.15
C HIS A 90 2.47 -7.61 2.64
N SER A 91 3.42 -7.42 1.73
CA SER A 91 4.85 -7.33 2.05
C SER A 91 5.14 -6.17 3.00
N PHE A 92 4.50 -5.01 2.79
CA PHE A 92 4.62 -3.87 3.70
C PHE A 92 4.15 -4.20 5.12
N ALA A 93 2.97 -4.82 5.25
CA ALA A 93 2.42 -5.20 6.55
C ALA A 93 3.31 -6.24 7.24
N THR A 94 3.63 -7.35 6.56
CA THR A 94 4.47 -8.43 7.10
C THR A 94 5.84 -7.92 7.52
N ASN A 95 6.51 -7.11 6.68
CA ASN A 95 7.83 -6.57 7.00
C ASN A 95 7.79 -5.58 8.17
N SER A 96 6.72 -4.78 8.27
CA SER A 96 6.54 -3.87 9.41
C SER A 96 6.39 -4.63 10.72
N ILE A 97 5.60 -5.71 10.74
CA ILE A 97 5.44 -6.58 11.92
C ILE A 97 6.78 -7.22 12.31
N ARG A 98 7.52 -7.74 11.32
CA ARG A 98 8.85 -8.34 11.56
C ARG A 98 9.84 -7.36 12.16
N LYS A 99 9.73 -6.07 11.82
CA LYS A 99 10.54 -4.98 12.40
C LYS A 99 10.04 -4.50 13.77
N GLY A 100 9.03 -5.14 14.35
CA GLY A 100 8.49 -4.84 15.67
C GLY A 100 7.39 -3.78 15.69
N ALA A 101 6.82 -3.41 14.54
CA ALA A 101 5.66 -2.52 14.52
C ALA A 101 4.43 -3.21 15.13
N SER A 102 3.63 -2.46 15.90
CA SER A 102 2.40 -2.98 16.49
C SER A 102 1.30 -3.18 15.44
N MET A 103 0.36 -4.06 15.73
CA MET A 103 -0.79 -4.30 14.85
C MET A 103 -1.68 -3.07 14.72
N GLU A 104 -1.76 -2.27 15.79
CA GLU A 104 -2.46 -0.99 15.84
C GLU A 104 -1.83 0.00 14.86
N PHE A 105 -0.51 0.16 14.90
CA PHE A 105 0.23 1.04 13.98
C PHE A 105 0.02 0.64 12.52
N ILE A 106 0.03 -0.66 12.22
CA ILE A 106 -0.19 -1.14 10.85
C ILE A 106 -1.64 -0.96 10.40
N SER A 107 -2.60 -1.17 11.31
CA SER A 107 -4.01 -0.94 11.01
C SER A 107 -4.27 0.53 10.71
N GLU A 108 -3.64 1.43 11.47
CA GLU A 108 -3.64 2.86 11.22
C GLU A 108 -2.97 3.18 9.88
N ALA A 109 -1.73 2.73 9.63
CA ALA A 109 -1.01 2.98 8.38
C ALA A 109 -1.73 2.45 7.13
N LEU A 110 -2.51 1.37 7.26
CA LEU A 110 -3.32 0.79 6.18
C LEU A 110 -4.75 1.34 6.13
N ASN A 111 -5.13 2.26 7.01
CA ASN A 111 -6.49 2.79 7.14
C ASN A 111 -7.57 1.69 7.24
N HIS A 112 -7.29 0.59 7.94
CA HIS A 112 -8.29 -0.44 8.20
C HIS A 112 -9.04 -0.10 9.48
N SER A 113 -10.36 0.08 9.36
CA SER A 113 -11.25 0.26 10.50
C SER A 113 -11.40 -1.02 11.35
N ASP A 114 -10.99 -2.18 10.81
CA ASP A 114 -11.11 -3.48 11.48
C ASP A 114 -9.74 -4.18 11.54
N LEU A 115 -9.26 -4.42 12.76
CA LEU A 115 -8.03 -5.16 13.04
C LEU A 115 -8.04 -6.58 12.47
N ASN A 116 -9.22 -7.19 12.27
CA ASN A 116 -9.32 -8.52 11.68
C ASN A 116 -8.87 -8.54 10.21
N VAL A 117 -9.06 -7.43 9.49
CA VAL A 117 -8.51 -7.27 8.13
C VAL A 117 -6.99 -7.28 8.20
N THR A 118 -6.40 -6.58 9.17
CA THR A 118 -4.95 -6.52 9.41
C THR A 118 -4.37 -7.87 9.87
N LYS A 119 -5.10 -8.64 10.70
CA LYS A 119 -4.72 -10.02 11.09
C LYS A 119 -4.57 -10.95 9.89
N GLY A 120 -5.39 -10.78 8.85
CA GLY A 120 -5.27 -11.56 7.61
C GLY A 120 -3.96 -11.33 6.83
N TYR A 121 -3.24 -10.23 7.08
CA TYR A 121 -1.92 -9.96 6.50
C TYR A 121 -0.78 -10.57 7.32
N PHE A 122 -1.07 -11.06 8.53
CA PHE A 122 -0.09 -11.64 9.43
C PHE A 122 -0.10 -13.17 9.32
N ALA A 123 0.91 -13.72 8.66
CA ALA A 123 1.11 -15.17 8.53
C ALA A 123 1.79 -15.81 9.76
N GLY A 124 1.96 -15.06 10.87
CA GLY A 124 2.79 -15.46 12.01
C GLY A 124 4.20 -14.86 11.96
N PHE A 125 4.90 -14.92 13.09
CA PHE A 125 6.34 -14.61 13.15
C PHE A 125 7.13 -15.83 12.70
N GLU A 126 8.14 -15.62 11.84
CA GLU A 126 9.16 -16.64 11.57
C GLU A 126 10.03 -16.86 12.82
N ASP A 127 10.62 -18.05 12.95
CA ASP A 127 11.38 -18.41 14.13
C ASP A 127 12.60 -17.52 14.36
N GLU A 128 13.22 -17.01 13.28
CA GLU A 128 14.31 -16.03 13.37
C GLU A 128 13.86 -14.74 14.06
N THR A 129 12.68 -14.21 13.70
CA THR A 129 12.14 -13.00 14.32
C THR A 129 11.78 -13.22 15.79
N LYS A 130 11.27 -14.40 16.15
CA LYS A 130 11.00 -14.75 17.55
C LYS A 130 12.30 -14.81 18.37
N LYS A 131 13.35 -15.35 17.77
CA LYS A 131 14.68 -15.45 18.38
C LYS A 131 15.30 -14.08 18.59
N GLU A 132 15.31 -13.21 17.56
CA GLU A 132 15.77 -11.82 17.70
C GLU A 132 14.98 -11.06 18.77
N PHE A 133 13.67 -11.27 18.86
CA PHE A 133 12.85 -10.64 19.89
C PHE A 133 13.19 -11.15 21.30
N ALA A 134 13.39 -12.46 21.45
CA ALA A 134 13.81 -13.06 22.72
C ALA A 134 15.20 -12.56 23.15
N ASP A 135 16.13 -12.41 22.21
CA ASP A 135 17.47 -11.89 22.47
C ASP A 135 17.42 -10.41 22.90
N LYS A 136 16.57 -9.58 22.26
CA LYS A 136 16.34 -8.17 22.65
C LYS A 136 15.72 -7.99 24.03
N LEU A 137 14.95 -8.96 24.53
CA LEU A 137 14.41 -8.91 25.90
C LEU A 137 15.51 -8.99 26.97
N MET A 138 16.68 -9.51 26.59
CA MET A 138 17.84 -9.67 27.47
C MET A 138 18.87 -8.53 27.32
N GLU A 139 18.60 -7.54 26.47
CA GLU A 139 19.38 -6.30 26.38
C GLU A 139 18.85 -5.31 27.44
N PHE A 140 19.53 -5.25 28.59
CA PHE A 140 19.32 -4.24 29.64
C PHE A 140 20.42 -3.18 29.59
#